data_AF-A0A0H4T4D5-F1
#
_entry.id   AF-A0A0H4T4D5-F1
#
_cell.length_a   1.000
_cell.length_b   1.000
_cell.length_c   1.000
_cell.angle_alpha   90.00
_cell.angle_beta   90.00
_cell.angle_gamma   90.00
#
_symmetry.space_group_name_H-M   'P 1'
#
loop_
_entity.id
_entity.type
_entity.pdbx_description
1 polymer ?
#
loop_
_entity_poly.entity_id
_entity_poly.type
_entity_poly.pdbx_seq_one_letter_code
_entity_poly.pdbx_strand_id
1 'polypeptide(L)' 'MTIGFALLILFLLGYAALSSAVVWHLNVYSFSRKANIASAVFIIAAVFLGALSVFSYLQIDWASAFKAFEFTSPSNTLI' A
#
# COMPACT_ATOMS: atom_id res chain seq x y z
N MET A 1 -0.50 3.31 18.30
CA MET A 1 -0.26 2.04 17.56
C MET A 1 -1.45 1.64 16.68
N THR A 2 -2.68 1.63 17.20
CA THR A 2 -3.89 1.14 16.48
C THR A 2 -4.19 1.85 15.15
N ILE A 3 -4.01 3.16 15.05
CA ILE A 3 -4.39 3.90 13.82
C ILE A 3 -3.41 3.71 12.66
N GLY A 4 -2.11 3.54 12.93
CA GLY A 4 -1.12 3.21 11.91
C GLY A 4 -1.44 1.86 11.27
N PHE A 5 -1.81 0.87 12.08
CA PHE A 5 -2.19 -0.46 11.57
C PHE A 5 -3.48 -0.40 10.75
N ALA A 6 -4.45 0.41 11.17
CA ALA A 6 -5.66 0.63 10.38
C ALA A 6 -5.36 1.23 9.00
N LEU A 7 -4.44 2.20 8.92
CA LEU A 7 -3.99 2.79 7.66
C LEU A 7 -3.25 1.77 6.79
N LEU A 8 -2.38 0.94 7.38
CA LEU A 8 -1.72 -0.15 6.66
C LEU A 8 -2.72 -1.15 6.08
N ILE A 9 -3.70 -1.58 6.88
CA ILE A 9 -4.74 -2.51 6.43
C ILE A 9 -5.55 -1.89 5.29
N LEU A 10 -5.97 -0.63 5.42
CA LEU A 10 -6.70 0.08 4.36
C LEU A 10 -5.88 0.14 3.07
N PHE A 11 -4.60 0.49 3.18
CA PHE A 11 -3.67 0.53 2.05
C PHE A 11 -3.54 -0.85 1.39
N LEU A 12 -3.30 -1.91 2.18
CA LEU A 12 -3.15 -3.27 1.66
C LEU A 12 -4.43 -3.78 0.99
N LEU A 13 -5.61 -3.46 1.53
CA LEU A 13 -6.89 -3.81 0.92
C LEU A 13 -7.10 -3.09 -0.41
N GLY A 14 -6.87 -1.77 -0.45
CA GLY A 14 -6.98 -1.00 -1.69
C GLY A 14 -5.96 -1.46 -2.75
N TYR A 15 -4.74 -1.74 -2.31
CA TYR A 15 -3.68 -2.28 -3.14
C TYR A 15 -4.04 -3.64 -3.73
N ALA A 16 -4.52 -4.57 -2.89
CA ALA A 16 -4.97 -5.89 -3.35
C ALA A 16 -6.11 -5.78 -4.37
N ALA A 17 -7.11 -4.93 -4.12
CA ALA A 17 -8.22 -4.72 -5.04
C ALA A 17 -7.75 -4.20 -6.40
N LEU A 18 -6.86 -3.19 -6.42
CA LEU A 18 -6.28 -2.66 -7.66
C LEU A 18 -5.44 -3.69 -8.39
N SER A 19 -4.57 -4.41 -7.68
CA SER A 19 -3.74 -5.47 -8.27
C SER A 19 -4.60 -6.58 -8.88
N SER A 20 -5.65 -7.01 -8.18
CA SER A 20 -6.60 -8.00 -8.71
C SER A 20 -7.34 -7.50 -9.95
N ALA A 21 -7.74 -6.23 -9.99
CA ALA A 21 -8.39 -5.64 -11.16
C ALA A 21 -7.46 -5.61 -12.40
N VAL A 22 -6.18 -5.27 -12.21
CA VAL A 22 -5.18 -5.28 -13.29
C VAL A 22 -4.94 -6.70 -13.79
N VAL A 23 -4.79 -7.68 -12.88
CA VAL A 23 -4.62 -9.09 -13.25
C VAL A 23 -5.83 -9.60 -14.02
N TRP A 24 -7.04 -9.29 -13.56
CA TRP A 24 -8.28 -9.62 -14.27
C TRP A 24 -8.30 -9.02 -15.67
N HIS A 25 -7.98 -7.73 -15.80
CA HIS A 25 -7.95 -7.04 -17.09
C HIS A 25 -6.94 -7.66 -18.05
N LEU A 26 -5.73 -7.98 -17.58
CA LEU A 26 -4.72 -8.66 -18.40
C LEU A 26 -5.17 -10.07 -18.81
N ASN A 27 -5.88 -10.79 -17.93
CA ASN A 27 -6.38 -12.13 -18.21
C ASN A 27 -7.55 -12.15 -19.20
N VAL A 28 -8.32 -11.06 -19.33
CA VAL A 28 -9.32 -10.90 -20.40
C VAL A 28 -8.66 -10.96 -21.79
N TYR A 29 -7.39 -10.54 -21.90
CA TYR A 29 -6.60 -10.62 -23.14
C TYR A 29 -5.66 -11.85 -23.17
N SER A 30 -5.93 -12.89 -22.36
CA SER A 30 -5.07 -14.08 -22.18
C SER A 30 -4.81 -14.91 -23.44
N PHE A 31 -5.52 -14.63 -24.54
CA PHE A 31 -5.24 -15.19 -25.86
C PHE A 31 -3.86 -14.80 -26.41
N SER A 32 -3.25 -13.73 -25.88
CA SER A 32 -1.88 -13.31 -26.22
C SER A 32 -0.85 -13.84 -25.21
N ARG A 33 0.16 -14.55 -25.70
CA ARG A 33 1.32 -15.01 -24.89
C ARG A 33 1.99 -13.86 -24.13
N LYS A 34 2.00 -12.65 -24.70
CA LYS A 34 2.56 -11.45 -24.06
C LYS A 34 1.73 -11.01 -22.85
N ALA A 35 0.40 -11.10 -22.93
CA ALA A 35 -0.50 -10.74 -21.83
C ALA A 35 -0.36 -11.69 -20.63
N ASN A 36 -0.20 -13.00 -20.89
CA ASN A 36 0.04 -13.99 -19.82
C ASN A 36 1.38 -13.76 -19.09
N ILE A 37 2.46 -13.47 -19.83
CA ILE A 37 3.76 -13.15 -19.22
C ILE A 37 3.65 -11.84 -18.40
N ALA A 38 3.01 -10.81 -18.96
CA ALA A 38 2.82 -9.55 -18.26
C ALA A 38 2.02 -9.72 -16.96
N SER A 39 0.96 -10.54 -16.98
CA SER A 39 0.17 -10.86 -15.79
C SER A 39 1.01 -11.56 -14.71
N ALA A 40 1.81 -12.57 -15.09
CA ALA A 40 2.67 -13.29 -14.14
C ALA A 40 3.74 -12.36 -13.52
N VAL A 41 4.41 -11.54 -14.33
CA VAL A 41 5.39 -10.55 -13.85
C VAL A 41 4.73 -9.54 -12.92
N PHE A 42 3.54 -9.07 -13.26
CA PHE A 42 2.80 -8.12 -12.44
C PHE A 42 2.41 -8.73 -11.09
N ILE A 43 1.96 -9.99 -11.04
CA ILE A 43 1.64 -10.69 -9.78
C ILE A 43 2.88 -10.77 -8.88
N ILE A 44 4.03 -11.17 -9.43
CA ILE A 44 5.29 -11.27 -8.67
C ILE A 44 5.69 -9.90 -8.12
N ALA A 45 5.67 -8.86 -8.97
CA ALA A 45 5.96 -7.50 -8.55
C ALA A 45 4.98 -7.01 -7.47
N ALA A 46 3.70 -7.36 -7.60
CA ALA A 46 2.68 -6.96 -6.66
C ALA A 46 2.88 -7.59 -5.28
N VAL A 47 3.19 -8.89 -5.23
CA VAL A 47 3.51 -9.59 -3.98
C VAL A 47 4.77 -9.01 -3.34
N PHE A 48 5.80 -8.74 -4.14
CA PHE A 48 7.06 -8.16 -3.65
C PHE A 48 6.84 -6.77 -3.04
N LEU A 49 6.13 -5.89 -3.75
CA LEU A 49 5.82 -4.54 -3.25
C LEU A 49 4.89 -4.57 -2.03
N GLY A 50 3.93 -5.50 -1.99
CA GLY A 50 3.10 -5.75 -0.82
C GLY A 50 3.93 -6.11 0.41
N ALA A 51 4.83 -7.09 0.29
CA ALA A 51 5.74 -7.48 1.36
C ALA A 51 6.69 -6.34 1.77
N LEU A 52 7.23 -5.62 0.80
CA LEU A 52 8.10 -4.46 1.04
C LEU A 52 7.36 -3.37 1.81
N SER A 53 6.09 -3.10 1.50
CA SER A 53 5.29 -2.10 2.21
C SER A 53 5.09 -2.46 3.69
N VAL A 54 4.84 -3.74 4.00
CA VAL A 54 4.73 -4.22 5.38
C VAL A 54 6.06 -4.10 6.10
N PHE A 55 7.16 -4.48 5.45
CA PHE A 55 8.49 -4.37 6.03
C PHE A 55 8.86 -2.91 6.34
N SER A 56 8.65 -2.00 5.39
CA SER A 56 8.88 -0.56 5.59
C SER A 56 8.00 0.02 6.69
N TYR A 57 6.74 -0.41 6.79
CA TYR A 57 5.84 0.02 7.87
C TYR A 57 6.37 -0.36 9.26
N LEU A 58 6.95 -1.55 9.40
CA LEU A 58 7.51 -2.04 10.67
C LEU A 58 8.76 -1.27 11.12
N GLN A 59 9.45 -0.59 10.20
CA GLN A 59 10.62 0.23 10.51
C GLN A 59 10.29 1.63 11.03
N ILE A 60 9.03 2.07 10.87
CA ILE A 60 8.61 3.39 11.32
C ILE A 60 8.41 3.36 12.83
N ASP A 61 9.09 4.27 13.55
CA ASP A 61 8.74 4.56 14.93
C ASP A 61 7.44 5.39 14.97
N TRP A 62 6.33 4.67 15.03
CA TRP A 62 5.00 5.27 15.06
C TRP A 62 4.80 6.21 16.24
N ALA A 63 5.48 5.98 17.38
CA ALA A 63 5.32 6.83 18.56
C ALA A 63 5.89 8.24 18.34
N SER A 64 7.03 8.36 17.64
CA SER A 64 7.60 9.66 17.27
C SER A 64 6.88 10.30 16.09
N ALA A 65 6.43 9.50 15.11
CA ALA A 65 5.69 10.00 13.94
C ALA A 65 4.36 10.67 14.33
N PHE A 66 3.60 10.11 15.27
CA PHE A 66 2.35 10.73 15.75
C PHE A 66 2.59 12.02 16.54
N LYS A 67 3.66 12.07 17.35
CA LYS A 67 4.04 13.29 18.07
C LYS A 67 4.38 14.43 17.11
N ALA A 68 5.11 14.16 16.03
CA ALA A 68 5.41 15.17 15.01
C ALA A 68 4.16 15.74 14.33
N PHE A 69 3.12 14.91 14.14
CA PHE A 69 1.82 15.32 13.62
C PHE A 69 1.03 16.20 14.63
N GLU A 70 1.13 15.94 15.93
CA GLU A 70 0.48 16.78 16.96
C GLU A 70 1.10 18.19 17.02
N PHE A 71 2.43 18.32 16.89
CA PHE A 71 3.11 19.62 16.89
C PHE A 71 2.86 20.49 15.65
N THR A 72 2.26 19.93 14.59
CA THR A 72 1.86 20.68 13.38
C THR A 72 0.39 21.06 13.35
N SER A 73 -0.40 20.69 14.36
CA SER A 73 -1.69 21.35 14.58
C SER A 73 -1.40 22.81 14.94
N PRO A 74 -1.96 23.82 14.24
CA PRO A 74 -1.71 25.20 14.58
C PRO A 74 -2.27 25.42 15.98
N SER A 75 -1.40 25.42 16.98
CA SER A 75 -1.74 25.95 18.30
C SER A 75 -2.29 27.35 18.05
N ASN A 76 -3.57 27.54 18.36
CA ASN A 76 -4.25 28.82 18.37
C ASN A 76 -3.27 29.93 18.73
N THR A 77 -2.96 30.78 17.75
CA THR A 77 -2.35 32.09 17.97
C THR A 77 -3.38 32.97 18.65
N LEU A 78 -3.66 32.71 19.92
CA LEU A 78 -4.43 33.57 20.81
C LEU A 78 -3.82 33.45 22.20
N ILE A 79 -2.77 34.24 22.45
CA ILE A 79 -2.68 35.30 23.48
C ILE A 79 -1.40 36.07 23.19
#